data_AF-A0A833ZDM9-F1
#
_entry.id   AF-A0A833ZDM9-F1
#
_cell.length_a   1.000
_cell.length_b   1.000
_cell.length_c   1.000
_cell.angle_alpha   90.00
_cell.angle_beta   90.00
_cell.angle_gamma   90.00
#
_symmetry.space_group_name_H-M   'P 1'
#
loop_
_entity.id
_entity.type
_entity.pdbx_description
1 polymer ?
#
loop_
_entity_poly.entity_id
_entity_poly.type
_entity_poly.pdbx_seq_one_letter_code
_entity_poly.pdbx_strand_id
1 'polypeptide(L)'
;MMGKEEEIARIARRLDKMVTKKSAEGAMDLLRELKAMPVTLHLLQSTRVGMSVNALRKQSSDEEVIALAKSLIKSWKKLLDASDAKARERRRGGPPPTSSEGSEAKDASRKRPELPRMLSAPRMTTFPPVPVTCDAVRNKCREMLTAALQTDNDHVAISADCERLSAQIEEYILCAGL
;
A
#
# COMPACT_ATOMS: atom_id res chain seq x y z
N MET A 1 -6.13 -22.58 13.88
CA MET A 1 -6.96 -21.51 14.46
C MET A 1 -7.75 -20.79 13.35
N MET A 2 -8.73 -21.44 12.73
CA MET A 2 -9.42 -20.90 11.55
C MET A 2 -10.70 -20.13 11.90
N GLY A 3 -11.32 -20.41 13.05
CA GLY A 3 -12.62 -19.83 13.42
C GLY A 3 -12.61 -18.31 13.67
N LYS A 4 -11.50 -17.72 14.14
CA LYS A 4 -11.44 -16.27 14.38
C LYS A 4 -11.50 -15.45 13.09
N GLU A 5 -10.87 -15.93 12.02
CA GLU A 5 -10.93 -15.26 10.72
C GLU A 5 -12.33 -15.33 10.12
N GLU A 6 -12.95 -16.51 10.21
CA GLU A 6 -14.30 -16.73 9.72
C GLU A 6 -15.34 -15.88 10.46
N GLU A 7 -15.19 -15.70 11.78
CA GLU A 7 -16.09 -14.86 12.57
C GLU A 7 -15.94 -13.38 12.21
N ILE A 8 -14.71 -12.87 12.06
CA ILE A 8 -14.47 -11.49 11.60
C ILE A 8 -15.05 -11.29 10.20
N ALA A 9 -14.88 -12.25 9.29
CA ALA A 9 -15.46 -12.20 7.96
C ALA A 9 -17.00 -12.20 8.00
N ARG A 10 -17.61 -12.96 8.92
CA ARG A 10 -19.05 -12.97 9.14
C ARG A 10 -19.57 -11.63 9.63
N ILE A 11 -18.89 -11.01 10.60
CA ILE A 11 -19.23 -9.68 11.10
C ILE A 11 -19.07 -8.63 10.00
N ALA A 12 -17.99 -8.66 9.24
CA ALA A 12 -17.76 -7.75 8.11
C ALA A 12 -18.91 -7.81 7.10
N ARG A 13 -19.35 -9.02 6.71
CA ARG A 13 -20.52 -9.21 5.82
C ARG A 13 -21.82 -8.69 6.42
N ARG A 14 -22.04 -8.85 7.74
CA ARG A 14 -23.24 -8.32 8.43
C ARG A 14 -23.22 -6.79 8.46
N LEU A 15 -22.08 -6.18 8.78
CA LEU A 15 -21.90 -4.73 8.75
C LEU A 15 -22.15 -4.17 7.34
N ASP A 16 -21.69 -4.84 6.30
CA ASP A 16 -21.92 -4.42 4.91
C ASP A 16 -23.41 -4.50 4.50
N LYS A 17 -24.13 -5.52 5.00
CA LYS A 17 -25.59 -5.62 4.84
C LYS A 17 -26.34 -4.49 5.56
N MET A 18 -25.89 -4.11 6.76
CA MET A 18 -26.44 -2.96 7.49
C MET A 18 -26.19 -1.65 6.73
N VAL A 19 -25.01 -1.55 6.09
CA VAL A 19 -24.65 -0.42 5.23
C VAL A 19 -25.56 -0.27 4.03
N THR A 20 -25.71 -1.34 3.26
CA THR A 20 -26.59 -1.33 2.08
C THR A 20 -28.05 -1.06 2.43
N LYS A 21 -28.52 -1.52 3.59
CA LYS A 21 -29.90 -1.31 4.07
C LYS A 21 -30.13 0.01 4.81
N LYS A 22 -29.09 0.82 5.04
CA LYS A 22 -29.14 2.06 5.86
C LYS A 22 -29.79 1.84 7.23
N SER A 23 -29.61 0.65 7.82
CA SER A 23 -30.10 0.35 9.16
C SER A 23 -28.91 0.22 10.10
N ALA A 24 -28.95 0.96 11.21
CA ALA A 24 -27.93 0.91 12.25
C ALA A 24 -28.29 -0.08 13.39
N GLU A 25 -29.43 -0.76 13.28
CA GLU A 25 -29.95 -1.62 14.34
C GLU A 25 -29.10 -2.89 14.48
N GLY A 26 -28.48 -3.08 15.66
CA GLY A 26 -27.52 -4.15 15.93
C GLY A 26 -26.08 -3.86 15.48
N ALA A 27 -25.79 -2.68 14.95
CA ALA A 27 -24.43 -2.28 14.59
C ALA A 27 -23.52 -2.17 15.82
N MET A 28 -24.08 -1.77 16.98
CA MET A 28 -23.30 -1.63 18.20
C MET A 28 -22.70 -2.94 18.70
N ASP A 29 -23.48 -4.01 18.69
CA ASP A 29 -23.05 -5.32 19.18
C ASP A 29 -21.94 -5.89 18.29
N LEU A 30 -22.12 -5.78 16.97
CA LEU A 30 -21.13 -6.21 15.99
C LEU A 30 -19.80 -5.46 16.15
N LEU A 31 -19.83 -4.15 16.41
CA LEU A 31 -18.62 -3.37 16.63
C LEU A 31 -17.94 -3.70 17.98
N ARG A 32 -18.71 -3.99 19.03
CA ARG A 32 -18.17 -4.44 20.33
C ARG A 32 -17.51 -5.80 20.21
N GLU A 33 -18.15 -6.72 19.51
CA GLU A 33 -17.61 -8.05 19.22
C GLU A 33 -16.30 -7.94 18.41
N LEU A 34 -16.27 -7.05 17.41
CA LEU A 34 -15.07 -6.75 16.64
C LEU A 34 -13.92 -6.17 17.50
N LYS A 35 -14.26 -5.38 18.53
CA LYS A 35 -13.29 -4.79 19.47
C LYS A 35 -12.74 -5.83 20.45
N ALA A 36 -13.53 -6.82 20.84
CA ALA A 36 -13.13 -7.89 21.75
C ALA A 36 -12.15 -8.89 21.08
N MET A 37 -12.17 -8.96 19.74
CA MET A 37 -11.26 -9.81 18.99
C MET A 37 -9.93 -9.11 18.68
N PRO A 38 -8.78 -9.77 18.89
CA PRO A 38 -7.49 -9.22 18.47
C PRO A 38 -7.36 -9.30 16.95
N VAL A 39 -7.77 -8.23 16.28
CA VAL A 39 -7.62 -8.10 14.82
C VAL A 39 -6.15 -7.86 14.48
N THR A 40 -5.60 -8.72 13.63
CA THR A 40 -4.25 -8.57 13.07
C THR A 40 -4.31 -7.88 11.71
N LEU A 41 -3.16 -7.37 11.24
CA LEU A 41 -3.05 -6.78 9.90
C LEU A 41 -3.54 -7.74 8.79
N HIS A 42 -3.14 -9.01 8.88
CA HIS A 42 -3.56 -10.06 7.94
C HIS A 42 -5.09 -10.17 7.86
N LEU A 43 -5.75 -10.23 9.02
CA LEU A 43 -7.22 -10.32 9.10
C LEU A 43 -7.89 -9.07 8.54
N LEU A 44 -7.30 -7.90 8.74
CA LEU A 44 -7.83 -6.65 8.21
C LEU A 44 -7.77 -6.60 6.67
N GLN A 45 -6.70 -7.12 6.09
CA GLN A 45 -6.48 -7.22 4.65
C GLN A 45 -7.36 -8.31 4.01
N SER A 46 -7.43 -9.51 4.61
CA SER A 46 -8.19 -10.64 4.07
C SER A 46 -9.70 -10.42 4.15
N THR A 47 -10.20 -9.94 5.29
CA THR A 47 -11.65 -9.78 5.52
C THR A 47 -12.21 -8.46 5.01
N ARG A 48 -11.34 -7.48 4.68
CA ARG A 48 -11.72 -6.14 4.22
C ARG A 48 -12.63 -5.36 5.18
N VAL A 49 -12.71 -5.77 6.46
CA VAL A 49 -13.61 -5.20 7.48
C VAL A 49 -13.42 -3.70 7.71
N GLY A 50 -12.21 -3.18 7.46
CA GLY A 50 -11.91 -1.75 7.56
C GLY A 50 -12.79 -0.87 6.66
N MET A 51 -13.18 -1.38 5.48
CA MET A 51 -14.07 -0.64 4.57
C MET A 51 -15.51 -0.64 5.06
N SER A 52 -16.03 -1.80 5.50
CA SER A 52 -17.39 -1.91 6.03
C SER A 52 -17.58 -1.03 7.27
N VAL A 53 -16.61 -1.01 8.20
CA VAL A 53 -16.66 -0.14 9.40
C VAL A 53 -16.54 1.35 9.02
N ASN A 54 -15.72 1.69 8.03
CA ASN A 54 -15.63 3.08 7.55
C ASN A 54 -16.91 3.55 6.84
N ALA A 55 -17.56 2.67 6.09
CA ALA A 55 -18.85 2.94 5.47
C ALA A 55 -19.93 3.13 6.54
N LEU A 56 -20.01 2.21 7.51
CA LEU A 56 -20.91 2.28 8.66
C LEU A 56 -20.76 3.62 9.40
N ARG A 57 -19.53 4.03 9.71
CA ARG A 57 -19.26 5.34 10.35
C ARG A 57 -19.81 6.53 9.56
N LYS A 58 -19.81 6.48 8.22
CA LYS A 58 -20.24 7.60 7.37
C LYS A 58 -21.76 7.73 7.28
N GLN A 59 -22.47 6.62 7.35
CA GLN A 59 -23.92 6.58 7.15
C GLN A 59 -24.71 6.56 8.46
N SER A 60 -24.09 6.12 9.56
CA SER A 60 -24.75 6.02 10.85
C SER A 60 -24.99 7.43 11.37
N SER A 61 -26.18 7.66 11.94
CA SER A 61 -26.52 8.91 12.65
C SER A 61 -26.32 8.80 14.16
N ASP A 62 -25.99 7.61 14.65
CA ASP A 62 -25.75 7.33 16.06
C ASP A 62 -24.31 7.67 16.43
N GLU A 63 -24.15 8.65 17.34
CA GLU A 63 -22.85 9.13 17.82
C GLU A 63 -22.02 8.04 18.53
N GLU A 64 -22.66 7.09 19.23
CA GLU A 64 -21.96 6.01 19.92
C GLU A 64 -21.39 4.99 18.92
N VAL A 65 -22.17 4.64 17.90
CA VAL A 65 -21.73 3.79 16.77
C VAL A 65 -20.56 4.46 16.04
N ILE A 66 -20.67 5.75 15.75
CA ILE A 66 -19.63 6.53 15.07
C ILE A 66 -18.35 6.58 15.92
N ALA A 67 -18.46 6.85 17.23
CA ALA A 67 -17.32 6.94 18.13
C ALA A 67 -16.56 5.61 18.22
N LEU A 68 -17.29 4.50 18.35
CA LEU A 68 -16.68 3.17 18.46
C LEU A 68 -16.05 2.73 17.13
N ALA A 69 -16.69 3.02 16.00
CA ALA A 69 -16.12 2.80 14.67
C ALA A 69 -14.84 3.64 14.45
N LYS A 70 -14.82 4.92 14.86
CA LYS A 70 -13.62 5.78 14.81
C LYS A 70 -12.47 5.18 15.63
N SER A 71 -12.77 4.66 16.83
CA SER A 71 -11.78 4.04 17.71
C SER A 71 -11.14 2.80 17.07
N LEU A 72 -11.96 1.92 16.48
CA LEU A 72 -11.49 0.73 15.75
C LEU A 72 -10.57 1.10 14.58
N ILE A 73 -11.01 2.05 13.75
CA ILE A 73 -10.22 2.53 12.60
C ILE A 73 -8.86 3.12 13.05
N LYS A 74 -8.85 3.87 14.16
CA LYS A 74 -7.61 4.45 14.71
C LYS A 74 -6.66 3.37 15.22
N SER A 75 -7.17 2.36 15.93
CA SER A 75 -6.39 1.21 16.42
C SER A 75 -5.72 0.47 15.25
N TRP A 76 -6.50 0.19 14.20
CA TRP A 76 -5.99 -0.53 13.03
C TRP A 76 -4.99 0.28 12.19
N LYS A 77 -5.20 1.59 12.04
CA LYS A 77 -4.20 2.46 11.39
C LYS A 77 -2.86 2.42 12.12
N LYS A 78 -2.87 2.44 13.46
CA LYS A 78 -1.64 2.33 14.26
C LYS A 78 -0.93 0.98 14.04
N LEU A 79 -1.67 -0.12 13.84
CA LEU A 79 -1.08 -1.42 13.51
C LEU A 79 -0.40 -1.41 12.12
N LEU A 80 -0.96 -0.70 11.14
CA LEU A 80 -0.35 -0.49 9.83
C LEU A 80 0.95 0.32 9.93
N ASP A 81 0.90 1.47 10.62
CA ASP A 81 2.05 2.37 10.78
C ASP A 81 3.20 1.70 11.54
N ALA A 82 2.89 0.93 12.59
CA ALA A 82 3.90 0.19 13.36
C ALA A 82 4.52 -0.97 12.56
N SER A 83 3.75 -1.62 11.67
CA SER A 83 4.26 -2.67 10.79
C SER A 83 5.20 -2.11 9.71
N ASP A 84 4.89 -0.94 9.13
CA ASP A 84 5.74 -0.29 8.14
C ASP A 84 7.07 0.18 8.75
N ALA A 85 7.03 0.72 9.98
CA ALA A 85 8.22 1.12 10.72
C ALA A 85 9.18 -0.07 10.97
N LYS A 86 8.64 -1.23 11.41
CA LYS A 86 9.46 -2.44 11.60
C LYS A 86 9.96 -3.06 10.29
N ALA A 87 9.21 -2.93 9.20
CA ALA A 87 9.67 -3.36 7.88
C ALA A 87 10.84 -2.51 7.37
N ARG A 88 10.84 -1.19 7.67
CA ARG A 88 11.95 -0.28 7.35
C ARG A 88 13.19 -0.52 8.22
N GLU A 89 13.01 -0.83 9.51
CA GLU A 89 14.11 -1.11 10.43
C GLU A 89 14.84 -2.41 10.08
N ARG A 90 14.11 -3.46 9.65
CA ARG A 90 14.70 -4.72 9.18
C ARG A 90 15.51 -4.61 7.89
N ARG A 91 15.35 -3.53 7.10
CA ARG A 91 16.22 -3.23 5.95
C ARG A 91 17.45 -2.40 6.28
N ARG A 92 17.61 -1.94 7.53
CA ARG A 92 18.71 -1.07 7.97
C ARG A 92 19.65 -1.73 8.99
N GLY A 93 19.48 -3.04 9.23
CA GLY A 93 20.26 -3.85 10.17
C GLY A 93 21.21 -4.86 9.51
N GLY A 94 21.83 -4.51 8.38
CA GLY A 94 23.01 -5.22 7.88
C GLY A 94 24.28 -4.56 8.43
N PRO A 95 25.34 -5.30 8.78
CA PRO A 95 26.54 -4.73 9.38
C PRO A 95 27.20 -3.72 8.42
N PRO A 96 27.85 -2.66 8.93
CA PRO A 96 28.57 -1.73 8.07
C PRO A 96 29.74 -2.47 7.40
N PRO A 97 29.95 -2.35 6.08
CA PRO A 97 31.20 -2.81 5.50
C PRO A 97 32.31 -1.92 6.07
N THR A 98 33.27 -2.60 6.69
CA THR A 98 34.51 -2.01 7.18
C THR A 98 35.25 -1.33 6.03
N SER A 99 35.93 -0.26 6.40
CA SER A 99 36.81 0.61 5.65
C SER A 99 37.78 -0.12 4.71
N SER A 100 37.97 0.41 3.50
CA SER A 100 39.29 0.47 2.87
C SER A 100 39.34 1.64 1.89
N GLU A 101 40.42 2.39 2.03
CA GLU A 101 40.69 3.75 1.59
C GLU A 101 41.02 3.85 0.09
N GLY A 102 40.86 5.06 -0.47
CA GLY A 102 41.33 5.40 -1.82
C GLY A 102 40.83 6.76 -2.31
N SER A 103 41.63 7.80 -2.04
CA SER A 103 41.75 9.17 -2.58
C SER A 103 41.21 9.41 -4.01
N GLU A 104 40.82 10.60 -4.50
CA GLU A 104 41.00 11.99 -4.09
C GLU A 104 40.11 12.95 -4.93
N ALA A 105 39.71 14.07 -4.31
CA ALA A 105 39.57 15.44 -4.83
C ALA A 105 38.67 15.81 -6.04
N LYS A 106 37.65 16.64 -5.74
CA LYS A 106 37.39 18.03 -6.20
C LYS A 106 35.88 18.31 -6.17
N ASP A 107 35.32 19.47 -5.84
CA ASP A 107 35.63 20.70 -5.11
C ASP A 107 34.28 21.48 -5.14
N ALA A 108 33.98 22.23 -4.07
CA ALA A 108 33.02 23.35 -3.95
C ALA A 108 31.60 23.25 -4.61
N SER A 109 30.50 23.69 -4.01
CA SER A 109 30.32 24.87 -3.20
C SER A 109 28.90 24.88 -2.60
N ARG A 110 28.78 25.46 -1.42
CA ARG A 110 27.54 25.70 -0.68
C ARG A 110 26.57 26.59 -1.46
N LYS A 111 25.27 26.26 -1.46
CA LYS A 111 24.14 27.21 -1.26
C LYS A 111 22.78 26.52 -1.25
N ARG A 112 22.15 26.48 -0.08
CA ARG A 112 20.69 26.70 0.09
C ARG A 112 20.45 28.20 -0.23
N PRO A 113 19.32 28.72 -0.79
CA PRO A 113 17.95 28.36 -0.39
C PRO A 113 16.77 28.59 -1.42
N GLU A 114 15.57 28.13 -1.01
CA GLU A 114 14.18 28.60 -1.29
C GLU A 114 13.43 28.36 -2.64
N LEU A 115 12.13 28.07 -2.46
CA LEU A 115 11.02 28.02 -3.45
C LEU A 115 10.77 29.37 -4.13
N PRO A 116 10.21 29.40 -5.35
CA PRO A 116 8.85 29.95 -5.52
C PRO A 116 7.87 29.18 -6.45
N ARG A 117 6.58 29.44 -6.19
CA ARG A 117 5.31 29.00 -6.80
C ARG A 117 5.08 29.39 -8.28
N MET A 118 4.41 28.48 -9.04
CA MET A 118 3.21 28.68 -9.93
C MET A 118 3.37 29.54 -11.22
N LEU A 119 2.82 29.30 -12.44
CA LEU A 119 1.78 28.48 -13.12
C LEU A 119 2.21 28.38 -14.62
N SER A 120 1.88 27.37 -15.43
CA SER A 120 0.63 27.32 -16.22
C SER A 120 0.63 26.08 -17.14
N ALA A 121 -0.51 25.39 -17.23
CA ALA A 121 -0.81 24.38 -18.25
C ALA A 121 -1.32 25.03 -19.55
N PRO A 122 -1.41 24.25 -20.64
CA PRO A 122 -2.68 24.17 -21.33
C PRO A 122 -3.21 22.74 -21.42
N ARG A 123 -4.53 22.63 -21.32
CA ARG A 123 -5.37 21.43 -21.44
C ARG A 123 -5.71 21.20 -22.91
N MET A 124 -5.96 19.94 -23.27
CA MET A 124 -6.87 19.38 -24.33
C MET A 124 -6.21 18.10 -24.89
N THR A 125 -6.85 16.96 -25.16
CA THR A 125 -8.17 16.38 -24.85
C THR A 125 -8.08 14.92 -25.33
N THR A 126 -7.92 13.95 -24.43
CA THR A 126 -8.17 12.53 -24.72
C THR A 126 -8.52 11.87 -23.41
N PHE A 127 -9.80 11.48 -23.31
CA PHE A 127 -10.30 10.61 -22.27
C PHE A 127 -10.30 9.18 -22.81
N PRO A 128 -9.98 8.16 -22.00
CA PRO A 128 -9.55 8.27 -20.61
C PRO A 128 -8.05 8.66 -20.50
N PRO A 129 -7.67 9.48 -19.51
CA PRO A 129 -6.26 9.79 -19.28
C PRO A 129 -5.55 8.53 -18.78
N VAL A 130 -4.54 8.08 -19.53
CA VAL A 130 -3.57 7.08 -19.10
C VAL A 130 -3.01 7.54 -17.74
N PRO A 131 -2.98 6.68 -16.70
CA PRO A 131 -2.28 7.03 -15.48
C PRO A 131 -0.82 7.25 -15.87
N VAL A 132 -0.35 8.50 -15.80
CA VAL A 132 1.08 8.80 -15.88
C VAL A 132 1.67 8.16 -14.62
N THR A 133 2.11 6.91 -14.74
CA THR A 133 2.82 6.23 -13.67
C THR A 133 4.11 7.01 -13.45
N CYS A 134 4.32 7.44 -12.21
CA CYS A 134 5.58 8.08 -11.82
C CYS A 134 6.72 7.07 -12.04
N ASP A 135 7.91 7.56 -12.42
CA ASP A 135 9.10 6.73 -12.69
C ASP A 135 9.39 5.75 -11.54
N ALA A 136 9.07 6.09 -10.29
CA ALA A 136 9.22 5.20 -9.15
C ALA A 136 8.39 3.89 -9.25
N VAL A 137 7.15 3.98 -9.75
CA VAL A 137 6.28 2.80 -9.92
C VAL A 137 6.74 1.96 -11.12
N ARG A 138 7.15 2.62 -12.22
CA ARG A 138 7.69 1.95 -13.41
C ARG A 138 8.98 1.19 -13.09
N ASN A 139 9.89 1.83 -12.35
CA ASN A 139 11.13 1.20 -11.91
C ASN A 139 10.86 0.01 -10.99
N LYS A 140 9.86 0.10 -10.09
CA LYS A 140 9.48 -1.02 -9.23
C LYS A 140 8.85 -2.18 -10.02
N CYS A 141 8.06 -1.87 -11.04
CA CYS A 141 7.50 -2.87 -11.96
C CYS A 141 8.62 -3.61 -12.70
N ARG A 142 9.58 -2.87 -13.26
CA ARG A 142 10.76 -3.44 -13.95
C ARG A 142 11.57 -4.33 -13.01
N GLU A 143 11.82 -3.90 -11.78
CA GLU A 143 12.51 -4.72 -10.77
C GLU A 143 11.78 -6.03 -10.47
N MET A 144 10.45 -6.00 -10.33
CA MET A 144 9.64 -7.21 -10.11
C MET A 144 9.66 -8.14 -11.34
N LEU A 145 9.59 -7.59 -12.55
CA LEU A 145 9.68 -8.34 -13.79
C LEU A 145 11.06 -9.00 -13.95
N THR A 146 12.14 -8.27 -13.68
CA THR A 146 13.51 -8.82 -13.68
C THR A 146 13.63 -9.98 -12.70
N ALA A 147 13.14 -9.82 -11.46
CA ALA A 147 13.20 -10.87 -10.45
C ALA A 147 12.41 -12.13 -10.86
N ALA A 148 11.26 -11.97 -11.52
CA ALA A 148 10.48 -13.09 -12.04
C ALA A 148 11.19 -13.82 -13.20
N LEU A 149 11.85 -13.08 -14.09
CA LEU A 149 12.64 -13.63 -15.20
C LEU A 149 13.89 -14.38 -14.71
N GLN A 150 14.39 -14.05 -13.53
CA GLN A 150 15.57 -14.66 -12.92
C GLN A 150 15.26 -15.90 -12.07
N THR A 151 14.02 -16.39 -12.08
CA THR A 151 13.64 -17.61 -11.35
C THR A 151 14.46 -18.80 -11.87
N ASP A 152 15.01 -19.59 -10.94
CA ASP A 152 15.83 -20.79 -11.19
C ASP A 152 17.18 -20.58 -11.92
N ASN A 153 17.64 -19.33 -12.06
CA ASN A 153 18.98 -18.99 -12.59
C ASN A 153 19.24 -19.40 -14.06
N ASP A 154 18.22 -19.87 -14.79
CA ASP A 154 18.31 -20.32 -16.18
C ASP A 154 18.77 -19.21 -17.16
N HIS A 155 18.48 -17.96 -16.82
CA HIS A 155 18.95 -16.79 -17.56
C HIS A 155 20.48 -16.73 -17.71
N VAL A 156 21.23 -17.32 -16.76
CA VAL A 156 22.70 -17.40 -16.81
C VAL A 156 23.17 -18.41 -17.85
N ALA A 157 22.43 -19.51 -18.03
CA ALA A 157 22.73 -20.51 -19.07
C ALA A 157 22.41 -20.01 -20.48
N ILE A 158 21.41 -19.12 -20.59
CA ILE A 158 20.93 -18.56 -21.86
C ILE A 158 21.59 -17.20 -22.18
N SER A 159 22.39 -16.64 -21.25
CA SER A 159 22.96 -15.28 -21.34
C SER A 159 21.89 -14.22 -21.68
N ALA A 160 20.71 -14.35 -21.10
CA ALA A 160 19.61 -13.42 -21.31
C ALA A 160 19.76 -12.19 -20.42
N ASP A 161 19.72 -11.00 -21.03
CA ASP A 161 19.69 -9.73 -20.29
C ASP A 161 18.27 -9.49 -19.76
N CYS A 162 17.99 -10.01 -18.57
CA CYS A 162 16.69 -9.92 -17.91
C CYS A 162 16.29 -8.46 -17.59
N GLU A 163 17.25 -7.56 -17.39
CA GLU A 163 16.99 -6.15 -17.09
C GLU A 163 16.52 -5.42 -18.35
N ARG A 164 17.13 -5.71 -19.49
CA ARG A 164 16.66 -5.18 -20.77
C ARG A 164 15.34 -5.79 -21.21
N LEU A 165 15.13 -7.08 -20.96
CA LEU A 165 13.87 -7.75 -21.29
C LEU A 165 12.71 -7.24 -20.43
N SER A 166 12.92 -7.05 -19.13
CA SER A 166 11.89 -6.51 -18.23
C SER A 166 11.52 -5.06 -18.59
N ALA A 167 12.50 -4.26 -19.00
CA ALA A 167 12.31 -2.92 -19.53
C ALA A 167 11.39 -2.90 -20.76
N GLN A 168 11.62 -3.81 -21.72
CA GLN A 168 10.81 -3.94 -22.93
C GLN A 168 9.41 -4.47 -22.66
N ILE A 169 9.26 -5.44 -21.74
CA ILE A 169 7.95 -5.97 -21.33
C ILE A 169 7.11 -4.86 -20.70
N GLU A 170 7.69 -4.08 -19.79
CA GLU A 170 6.98 -2.98 -19.14
C GLU A 170 6.57 -1.91 -20.15
N GLU A 171 7.47 -1.53 -21.07
CA GLU A 171 7.19 -0.60 -22.14
C GLU A 171 6.08 -1.11 -23.06
N TYR A 172 6.08 -2.39 -23.44
CA TYR A 172 5.05 -2.95 -24.31
C TYR A 172 3.69 -3.05 -23.60
N ILE A 173 3.64 -3.39 -22.31
CA ILE A 173 2.37 -3.47 -21.56
C ILE A 173 1.73 -2.09 -21.38
N LEU A 174 2.55 -1.05 -21.14
CA LEU A 174 2.05 0.32 -20.97
C LEU A 174 1.84 1.07 -22.29
N CYS A 175 2.60 0.76 -23.35
CA CYS A 175 2.42 1.38 -24.67
C CYS A 175 1.43 0.64 -25.57
N ALA A 176 1.26 -0.69 -25.47
CA ALA A 176 0.30 -1.45 -26.29
C ALA A 176 -1.15 -1.37 -25.75
N GLY A 177 -1.36 -0.64 -24.65
CA GLY A 177 -2.69 -0.19 -24.20
C GLY A 177 -3.16 1.11 -24.87
N LEU A 178 -2.50 1.57 -25.93
CA LEU A 178 -2.87 2.70 -26.79
C LEU A 178 -3.46 2.21 -28.12
#